data_AF-A0A2K6B6V7-F1
#
_entry.id   AF-A0A2K6B6V7-F1
#
_cell.length_a   1.000
_cell.length_b   1.000
_cell.length_c   1.000
_cell.angle_alpha   90.00
_cell.angle_beta   90.00
_cell.angle_gamma   90.00
#
_symmetry.space_group_name_H-M   'P 1'
#
loop_
_entity.id
_entity.type
_entity.pdbx_description
1 polymer ?
#
loop_
_entity_poly.entity_id
_entity_poly.type
_entity_poly.pdbx_seq_one_letter_code
_entity_poly.pdbx_strand_id
1 'polypeptide(L)'
;WVFKGYLHEMFSSVMKHLPGPQQQAFKELQGLEDFIAKKVEHNQRTLDPSSPRDFIDSFLIRMQEEEKNPNTEFYMQNLLMTALNLFIAGTETVSTTLRYGFLLLMKHPEVEAKVHEEIDRVIGKNRQPKFEDRVKMPYMEAVIHEIQRFGNVIPMSLARRVNKDTKFRDFFLPKGTEVFPMLGSVLKDPKFFSNPQDFNPQHFLDEKGQFKKSDAFVPFSIGKRNCFGEGLARMELFLFFTTIMQNFRFKSPQSPKDIDVSPKHVGFATIPRNYTMSFLPR
;
A
#
# COMPACT_ATOMS: atom_id res chain seq x y z
N TRP A 1 6.69 20.13 -3.41
CA TRP A 1 6.61 18.82 -4.11
C TRP A 1 5.17 18.35 -4.28
N VAL A 2 4.33 18.35 -3.22
CA VAL A 2 2.88 18.05 -3.30
C VAL A 2 2.10 18.90 -4.33
N PHE A 3 2.25 20.23 -4.27
CA PHE A 3 1.60 21.14 -5.22
C PHE A 3 2.09 20.93 -6.66
N LYS A 4 3.27 20.32 -6.87
CA LYS A 4 3.85 20.08 -8.20
C LYS A 4 3.32 18.80 -8.86
N GLY A 5 2.92 17.79 -8.07
CA GLY A 5 2.33 16.55 -8.59
C GLY A 5 0.92 16.76 -9.16
N TYR A 6 0.07 17.51 -8.44
CA TYR A 6 -1.28 17.82 -8.91
C TYR A 6 -1.32 18.79 -10.08
N LEU A 7 -0.45 19.80 -10.09
CA LEU A 7 -0.31 20.67 -11.26
C LEU A 7 0.11 19.86 -12.49
N HIS A 8 0.98 18.86 -12.32
CA HIS A 8 1.35 17.98 -13.42
C HIS A 8 0.15 17.17 -13.94
N GLU A 9 -0.65 16.54 -13.09
CA GLU A 9 -1.82 15.78 -13.58
C GLU A 9 -2.82 16.68 -14.31
N MET A 10 -3.11 17.87 -13.76
CA MET A 10 -4.08 18.81 -14.34
C MET A 10 -3.57 19.49 -15.62
N PHE A 11 -2.26 19.74 -15.73
CA PHE A 11 -1.64 20.48 -16.83
C PHE A 11 -0.59 19.65 -17.57
N SER A 12 -0.75 18.32 -17.57
CA SER A 12 0.21 17.37 -18.16
C SER A 12 0.49 17.66 -19.64
N SER A 13 -0.51 18.17 -20.36
CA SER A 13 -0.39 18.59 -21.77
C SER A 13 0.72 19.62 -22.00
N VAL A 14 0.97 20.50 -21.03
CA VAL A 14 2.01 21.54 -21.07
C VAL A 14 3.22 21.13 -20.27
N MET A 15 3.03 20.66 -19.03
CA MET A 15 4.12 20.42 -18.08
C MET A 15 5.09 19.34 -18.52
N LYS A 16 4.66 18.39 -19.36
CA LYS A 16 5.54 17.37 -19.93
C LYS A 16 6.60 17.93 -20.88
N HIS A 17 6.40 19.14 -21.39
CA HIS A 17 7.34 19.84 -22.28
C HIS A 17 8.17 20.90 -21.56
N LEU A 18 7.82 21.24 -20.32
CA LEU A 18 8.54 22.24 -19.54
C LEU A 18 9.64 21.58 -18.68
N PRO A 19 10.77 22.27 -18.45
CA PRO A 19 11.74 21.84 -17.46
C PRO A 19 11.11 21.90 -16.05
N GLY A 20 11.54 20.99 -15.18
CA GLY A 20 11.08 20.97 -13.80
C GLY A 20 11.16 19.59 -13.18
N PRO A 21 10.74 19.46 -11.92
CA PRO A 21 10.86 18.20 -11.20
C PRO A 21 10.08 17.02 -11.82
N GLN A 22 9.04 17.29 -12.60
CA GLN A 22 8.33 16.28 -13.37
C GLN A 22 9.23 15.56 -14.38
N GLN A 23 10.21 16.26 -14.96
CA GLN A 23 11.18 15.65 -15.88
C GLN A 23 12.10 14.67 -15.17
N GLN A 24 12.45 14.95 -13.92
CA GLN A 24 13.21 14.02 -13.09
C GLN A 24 12.37 12.79 -12.75
N ALA A 25 11.10 12.97 -12.39
CA ALA A 25 10.19 11.86 -12.15
C ALA A 25 10.01 10.96 -13.39
N PHE A 26 9.92 11.54 -14.59
CA PHE A 26 9.88 10.77 -15.83
C PHE A 26 11.16 9.98 -16.10
N LYS A 27 12.33 10.55 -15.82
CA LYS A 27 13.61 9.82 -15.93
C LYS A 27 13.67 8.64 -14.97
N GLU A 28 13.15 8.80 -13.76
CA GLU A 28 13.08 7.72 -12.77
C GLU A 28 12.12 6.61 -13.23
N LEU A 29 10.95 6.97 -13.77
CA LEU A 29 10.02 6.01 -14.37
C LEU A 29 10.64 5.27 -15.57
N GLN A 30 11.33 5.99 -16.46
CA GLN A 30 12.03 5.37 -17.59
C GLN A 30 13.10 4.39 -17.11
N GLY A 31 13.86 4.74 -16.06
CA GLY A 31 14.86 3.84 -15.48
C GLY A 31 14.25 2.54 -14.95
N LEU A 32 13.03 2.60 -14.38
CA LEU A 32 12.30 1.41 -13.95
C LEU A 32 11.77 0.60 -15.15
N GLU A 33 11.24 1.26 -16.17
CA GLU A 33 10.82 0.62 -17.43
C GLU A 33 11.99 -0.13 -18.07
N ASP A 34 13.15 0.52 -18.20
CA ASP A 34 14.37 -0.07 -18.77
C ASP A 34 14.87 -1.26 -17.96
N PHE A 35 14.74 -1.20 -16.63
CA PHE A 35 15.09 -2.31 -15.75
C PHE A 35 14.17 -3.53 -15.99
N ILE A 36 12.85 -3.31 -16.06
CA ILE A 36 11.88 -4.37 -16.34
C ILE A 36 12.10 -4.94 -17.75
N ALA A 37 12.37 -4.10 -18.75
CA ALA A 37 12.66 -4.54 -20.10
C ALA A 37 13.86 -5.49 -20.16
N LYS A 38 14.95 -5.17 -19.45
CA LYS A 38 16.12 -6.06 -19.34
C LYS A 38 15.79 -7.41 -18.68
N LYS A 39 14.88 -7.42 -17.69
CA LYS A 39 14.42 -8.67 -17.07
C LYS A 39 13.57 -9.50 -18.03
N VAL A 40 12.64 -8.87 -18.75
CA VAL A 40 11.83 -9.56 -19.76
C VAL A 40 12.71 -10.13 -20.88
N GLU A 41 13.67 -9.37 -21.39
CA GLU A 41 14.61 -9.85 -22.42
C GLU A 41 15.41 -11.07 -21.94
N HIS A 42 15.91 -11.03 -20.69
CA HIS A 42 16.59 -12.17 -20.10
C HIS A 42 15.68 -13.40 -20.00
N ASN A 43 14.44 -13.22 -19.52
CA ASN A 43 13.47 -14.29 -19.39
C ASN A 43 13.12 -14.91 -20.75
N GLN A 44 12.91 -14.10 -21.80
CA GLN A 44 12.66 -14.59 -23.16
C GLN A 44 13.78 -15.48 -23.69
N ARG A 45 15.05 -15.12 -23.44
CA ARG A 45 16.22 -15.91 -23.90
C ARG A 45 16.36 -17.25 -23.20
N THR A 46 15.75 -17.39 -22.03
CA THR A 46 15.93 -18.52 -21.12
C THR A 46 14.61 -19.21 -20.77
N LEU A 47 13.56 -18.93 -21.54
CA LEU A 47 12.21 -19.44 -21.28
C LEU A 47 12.16 -20.96 -21.51
N ASP A 48 11.69 -21.68 -20.50
CA ASP A 48 11.22 -23.05 -20.63
C ASP A 48 9.69 -23.06 -20.49
N PRO A 49 8.93 -23.25 -21.59
CA PRO A 49 7.48 -23.27 -21.54
C PRO A 49 6.88 -24.36 -20.64
N SER A 50 7.63 -25.41 -20.32
CA SER A 50 7.16 -26.49 -19.45
C SER A 50 7.31 -26.20 -17.96
N SER A 51 8.11 -25.19 -17.60
CA SER A 51 8.46 -24.86 -16.23
C SER A 51 8.64 -23.35 -16.03
N PRO A 52 7.54 -22.55 -16.05
CA PRO A 52 7.61 -21.10 -15.86
C PRO A 52 8.21 -20.74 -14.48
N ARG A 53 9.19 -19.84 -14.46
CA ARG A 53 9.90 -19.46 -13.24
C ARG A 53 9.16 -18.40 -12.42
N ASP A 54 8.43 -17.52 -13.09
CA ASP A 54 7.85 -16.33 -12.49
C ASP A 54 6.65 -15.79 -13.31
N PHE A 55 6.17 -14.61 -12.92
CA PHE A 55 5.09 -13.90 -13.61
C PHE A 55 5.42 -13.60 -15.08
N ILE A 56 6.68 -13.23 -15.38
CA ILE A 56 7.10 -12.86 -16.74
C ILE A 56 7.03 -14.09 -17.64
N ASP A 57 7.58 -15.22 -17.21
CA ASP A 57 7.53 -16.46 -17.99
C ASP A 57 6.08 -16.90 -18.24
N SER A 58 5.24 -16.85 -17.21
CA SER A 58 3.82 -17.21 -17.33
C SER A 58 3.10 -16.32 -18.36
N PHE A 59 3.40 -15.03 -18.38
CA PHE A 59 2.85 -14.10 -19.36
C PHE A 59 3.40 -14.38 -20.77
N LEU A 60 4.71 -14.64 -20.91
CA LEU A 60 5.35 -14.97 -22.19
C LEU A 60 4.77 -16.25 -22.80
N ILE A 61 4.50 -17.28 -21.99
CA ILE A 61 3.84 -18.51 -22.44
C ILE A 61 2.43 -18.20 -22.92
N ARG A 62 1.67 -17.40 -22.17
CA ARG A 62 0.34 -16.96 -22.62
C ARG A 62 0.39 -16.15 -23.92
N MET A 63 1.42 -15.33 -24.13
CA MET A 63 1.63 -14.64 -25.41
C MET A 63 1.84 -15.64 -26.57
N GLN A 64 2.56 -16.74 -26.34
CA GLN A 64 2.73 -17.81 -27.34
C GLN A 64 1.41 -18.53 -27.62
N GLU A 65 0.61 -18.83 -26.60
CA GLU A 65 -0.71 -19.46 -26.73
C GLU A 65 -1.69 -18.59 -27.53
N GLU A 66 -1.59 -17.26 -27.39
CA GLU A 66 -2.49 -16.28 -28.01
C GLU A 66 -1.98 -15.74 -29.35
N GLU A 67 -0.87 -16.25 -29.90
CA GLU A 67 -0.24 -15.72 -31.13
C GLU A 67 -1.21 -15.66 -32.33
N LYS A 68 -2.18 -16.58 -32.38
CA LYS A 68 -3.19 -16.66 -33.45
C LYS A 68 -4.41 -15.78 -33.22
N ASN A 69 -4.55 -15.15 -32.05
CA ASN A 69 -5.68 -14.29 -31.72
C ASN A 69 -5.35 -12.82 -32.05
N PRO A 70 -5.91 -12.25 -33.13
CA PRO A 70 -5.60 -10.87 -33.53
C PRO A 70 -6.13 -9.81 -32.53
N ASN A 71 -7.02 -10.20 -31.61
CA ASN A 71 -7.59 -9.32 -30.59
C ASN A 71 -7.01 -9.61 -29.19
N THR A 72 -5.83 -10.24 -29.11
CA THR A 72 -5.21 -10.56 -27.82
C THR A 72 -4.72 -9.31 -27.09
N GLU A 73 -4.90 -9.30 -25.78
CA GLU A 73 -4.31 -8.32 -24.86
C GLU A 73 -2.95 -8.79 -24.29
N PHE A 74 -2.51 -10.00 -24.68
CA PHE A 74 -1.23 -10.55 -24.28
C PHE A 74 -0.17 -10.20 -25.33
N TYR A 75 0.46 -9.04 -25.16
CA TYR A 75 1.56 -8.57 -26.00
C TYR A 75 2.63 -7.86 -25.16
N MET A 76 3.80 -7.62 -25.76
CA MET A 76 5.02 -7.18 -25.07
C MET A 76 4.82 -5.91 -24.22
N GLN A 77 4.17 -4.88 -24.76
CA GLN A 77 3.94 -3.65 -24.02
C GLN A 77 3.05 -3.86 -22.78
N ASN A 78 2.02 -4.72 -22.86
CA ASN A 78 1.19 -5.05 -21.71
C ASN A 78 1.96 -5.89 -20.68
N LEU A 79 2.86 -6.79 -21.10
CA LEU A 79 3.77 -7.50 -20.19
C LEU A 79 4.66 -6.52 -19.41
N LEU A 80 5.38 -5.65 -20.12
CA LEU A 80 6.29 -4.67 -19.51
C LEU A 80 5.57 -3.78 -18.49
N MET A 81 4.43 -3.21 -18.91
CA MET A 81 3.67 -2.31 -18.06
C MET A 81 2.98 -3.03 -16.89
N THR A 82 2.52 -4.27 -17.08
CA THR A 82 1.92 -5.04 -15.98
C THR A 82 2.97 -5.44 -14.95
N ALA A 83 4.14 -5.91 -15.39
CA ALA A 83 5.25 -6.24 -14.51
C ALA A 83 5.75 -5.01 -13.73
N LEU A 84 5.86 -3.86 -14.41
CA LEU A 84 6.21 -2.59 -13.77
C LEU A 84 5.16 -2.16 -12.73
N ASN A 85 3.87 -2.26 -13.08
CA ASN A 85 2.77 -1.93 -12.17
C ASN A 85 2.82 -2.78 -10.89
N LEU A 86 3.02 -4.09 -11.02
CA LEU A 86 3.16 -5.01 -9.89
C LEU A 86 4.37 -4.64 -9.02
N PHE A 87 5.51 -4.35 -9.64
CA PHE A 87 6.75 -4.01 -8.94
C PHE A 87 6.62 -2.72 -8.12
N ILE A 88 6.12 -1.64 -8.72
CA ILE A 88 5.96 -0.34 -8.06
C ILE A 88 4.86 -0.42 -6.98
N ALA A 89 3.67 -0.89 -7.34
CA ALA A 89 2.53 -0.91 -6.43
C ALA A 89 2.76 -1.85 -5.24
N GLY A 90 3.39 -3.00 -5.47
CA GLY A 90 3.73 -3.98 -4.44
C GLY A 90 4.82 -3.51 -3.48
N THR A 91 5.72 -2.62 -3.92
CA THR A 91 6.87 -2.18 -3.11
C THR A 91 6.56 -0.92 -2.30
N GLU A 92 6.19 0.18 -2.97
CA GLU A 92 6.15 1.50 -2.35
C GLU A 92 5.04 1.64 -1.30
N THR A 93 3.89 0.99 -1.54
CA THR A 93 2.72 1.11 -0.65
C THR A 93 2.93 0.37 0.68
N VAL A 94 3.46 -0.86 0.63
CA VAL A 94 3.79 -1.64 1.83
C VAL A 94 4.97 -1.01 2.57
N SER A 95 6.04 -0.62 1.85
CA SER A 95 7.21 0.07 2.43
C SER A 95 6.81 1.34 3.18
N THR A 96 5.95 2.17 2.60
CA THR A 96 5.45 3.39 3.23
C THR A 96 4.58 3.08 4.45
N THR A 97 3.75 2.03 4.39
CA THR A 97 2.93 1.59 5.53
C THR A 97 3.80 1.10 6.69
N LEU A 98 4.82 0.28 6.42
CA LEU A 98 5.78 -0.20 7.43
C LEU A 98 6.51 0.97 8.08
N ARG A 99 7.01 1.91 7.27
CA ARG A 99 7.72 3.11 7.74
C ARG A 99 6.81 4.00 8.61
N TYR A 100 5.55 4.20 8.23
CA TYR A 100 4.60 4.94 9.07
C TYR A 100 4.30 4.18 10.36
N GLY A 101 4.12 2.86 10.28
CA GLY A 101 3.81 2.03 11.43
C GLY A 101 4.89 2.05 12.50
N PHE A 102 6.17 1.91 12.13
CA PHE A 102 7.26 2.00 13.12
C PHE A 102 7.38 3.40 13.74
N LEU A 103 7.11 4.47 12.98
CA LEU A 103 7.05 5.83 13.52
C LEU A 103 5.92 5.96 14.57
N LEU A 104 4.75 5.40 14.27
CA LEU A 104 3.60 5.39 15.19
C LEU A 104 3.88 4.54 16.44
N LEU A 105 4.50 3.37 16.31
CA LEU A 105 4.85 2.54 17.46
C LEU A 105 5.85 3.24 18.40
N MET A 106 6.84 3.96 17.87
CA MET A 106 7.74 4.78 18.71
C MET A 106 7.03 5.97 19.37
N LYS A 107 5.99 6.52 18.73
CA LYS A 107 5.13 7.57 19.32
C LYS A 107 4.29 7.03 20.47
N HIS A 108 3.91 5.75 20.39
CA HIS A 108 2.98 5.06 21.27
C HIS A 108 3.62 3.81 21.91
N PRO A 109 4.61 3.97 22.79
CA PRO A 109 5.33 2.84 23.41
C PRO A 109 4.40 1.91 24.22
N GLU A 110 3.26 2.40 24.70
CA GLU A 110 2.22 1.60 25.33
C GLU A 110 1.55 0.60 24.37
N VAL A 111 1.45 0.96 23.08
CA VAL A 111 0.95 0.07 22.03
C VAL A 111 2.02 -0.96 21.67
N GLU A 112 3.27 -0.54 21.52
CA GLU A 112 4.41 -1.46 21.34
C GLU A 112 4.46 -2.52 22.44
N ALA A 113 4.33 -2.12 23.71
CA ALA A 113 4.35 -3.02 24.85
C ALA A 113 3.25 -4.09 24.81
N LYS A 114 2.02 -3.71 24.44
CA LYS A 114 0.89 -4.65 24.29
C LYS A 114 1.08 -5.61 23.13
N VAL A 115 1.65 -5.13 22.02
CA VAL A 115 2.01 -6.00 20.89
C VAL A 115 3.09 -7.01 21.29
N HIS A 116 4.12 -6.59 22.03
CA HIS A 116 5.14 -7.50 22.55
C HIS A 116 4.56 -8.56 23.48
N GLU A 117 3.64 -8.20 24.39
CA GLU A 117 2.93 -9.18 25.24
C GLU A 117 2.21 -10.22 24.39
N GLU A 118 1.43 -9.79 23.40
CA GLU A 118 0.64 -10.70 22.57
C GLU A 118 1.54 -11.63 21.73
N ILE A 119 2.63 -11.11 21.17
CA ILE A 119 3.63 -11.91 20.44
C ILE A 119 4.26 -12.97 21.35
N ASP A 120 4.71 -12.57 22.54
CA ASP A 120 5.39 -13.47 23.47
C ASP A 120 4.44 -14.59 23.93
N ARG A 121 3.17 -14.26 24.17
CA ARG A 121 2.14 -15.21 24.59
C ARG A 121 1.71 -16.19 23.50
N VAL A 122 1.56 -15.73 22.25
CA VAL A 122 0.99 -16.55 21.15
C VAL A 122 2.07 -17.30 20.36
N ILE A 123 3.21 -16.65 20.13
CA ILE A 123 4.29 -17.15 19.26
C ILE A 123 5.50 -17.58 20.09
N GLY A 124 5.85 -16.79 21.12
CA GLY A 124 7.09 -16.94 21.86
C GLY A 124 8.31 -16.51 21.05
N LYS A 125 9.51 -16.95 21.46
CA LYS A 125 10.80 -16.54 20.83
C LYS A 125 11.46 -17.62 19.97
N ASN A 126 10.95 -18.85 19.98
CA ASN A 126 11.66 -20.02 19.44
C ASN A 126 11.24 -20.42 18.02
N ARG A 127 10.28 -19.70 17.42
CA ARG A 127 9.80 -19.95 16.05
C ARG A 127 9.50 -18.65 15.35
N GLN A 128 9.56 -18.68 14.03
CA GLN A 128 9.11 -17.55 13.21
C GLN A 128 7.57 -17.41 13.26
N PRO A 129 7.06 -16.17 13.17
CA PRO A 129 5.64 -15.92 12.93
C PRO A 129 5.17 -16.55 11.63
N LYS A 130 3.93 -17.05 11.63
CA LYS A 130 3.24 -17.56 10.44
C LYS A 130 1.95 -16.76 10.25
N PHE A 131 1.46 -16.66 9.02
CA PHE A 131 0.26 -15.86 8.75
C PHE A 131 -0.98 -16.37 9.48
N GLU A 132 -1.04 -17.66 9.80
CA GLU A 132 -2.10 -18.27 10.62
C GLU A 132 -2.12 -17.76 12.07
N ASP A 133 -1.01 -17.25 12.62
CA ASP A 133 -0.96 -16.71 13.99
C ASP A 133 -1.90 -15.50 14.15
N ARG A 134 -2.17 -14.79 13.05
CA ARG A 134 -3.04 -13.61 12.99
C ARG A 134 -4.41 -13.81 13.63
N VAL A 135 -5.00 -15.00 13.50
CA VAL A 135 -6.34 -15.29 14.06
C VAL A 135 -6.34 -15.34 15.59
N LYS A 136 -5.17 -15.50 16.21
CA LYS A 136 -4.97 -15.55 17.67
C LYS A 136 -4.39 -14.25 18.23
N MET A 137 -4.17 -13.25 17.37
CA MET A 137 -3.52 -11.99 17.70
C MET A 137 -4.42 -10.78 17.36
N PRO A 138 -5.57 -10.64 18.03
CA PRO A 138 -6.52 -9.56 17.74
C PRO A 138 -5.92 -8.17 17.94
N TYR A 139 -4.98 -7.99 18.89
CA TYR A 139 -4.38 -6.69 19.14
C TYR A 139 -3.42 -6.27 18.03
N MET A 140 -2.53 -7.18 17.58
CA MET A 140 -1.67 -6.94 16.41
C MET A 140 -2.49 -6.64 15.16
N GLU A 141 -3.55 -7.42 14.90
CA GLU A 141 -4.42 -7.17 13.75
C GLU A 141 -5.07 -5.78 13.83
N ALA A 142 -5.55 -5.38 15.02
CA ALA A 142 -6.10 -4.05 15.26
C ALA A 142 -5.06 -2.93 15.08
N VAL A 143 -3.83 -3.13 15.55
CA VAL A 143 -2.72 -2.18 15.37
C VAL A 143 -2.38 -2.00 13.89
N ILE A 144 -2.28 -3.08 13.11
CA ILE A 144 -2.00 -3.00 11.67
C ILE A 144 -3.13 -2.25 10.94
N HIS A 145 -4.39 -2.56 11.27
CA HIS A 145 -5.54 -1.83 10.70
C HIS A 145 -5.49 -0.34 11.06
N GLU A 146 -5.15 -0.01 12.30
CA GLU A 146 -5.04 1.39 12.73
C GLU A 146 -3.85 2.11 12.05
N ILE A 147 -2.73 1.43 11.83
CA ILE A 147 -1.59 1.97 11.06
C ILE A 147 -2.04 2.32 9.64
N GLN A 148 -2.77 1.43 8.98
CA GLN A 148 -3.27 1.69 7.63
C GLN A 148 -4.33 2.81 7.60
N ARG A 149 -5.24 2.83 8.58
CA ARG A 149 -6.28 3.87 8.70
C ARG A 149 -5.69 5.25 8.92
N PHE A 150 -4.79 5.38 9.90
CA PHE A 150 -4.12 6.63 10.23
C PHE A 150 -3.17 7.07 9.12
N GLY A 151 -2.33 6.14 8.65
CA GLY A 151 -1.32 6.40 7.61
C GLY A 151 -1.94 6.81 6.28
N ASN A 152 -3.15 6.31 5.96
CA ASN A 152 -3.96 6.75 4.82
C ASN A 152 -3.12 6.90 3.53
N VAL A 153 -2.38 5.84 3.19
CA VAL A 153 -1.27 5.90 2.23
C VAL A 153 -1.72 6.40 0.85
N ILE A 154 -2.91 6.04 0.39
CA ILE A 154 -3.49 6.54 -0.87
C ILE A 154 -4.80 7.30 -0.57
N PRO A 155 -4.73 8.60 -0.23
CA PRO A 155 -5.87 9.34 0.33
C PRO A 155 -7.05 9.53 -0.63
N MET A 156 -6.82 9.51 -1.94
CA MET A 156 -7.84 9.78 -2.97
C MET A 156 -8.08 8.61 -3.92
N SER A 157 -7.62 7.41 -3.53
CA SER A 157 -7.57 6.24 -4.41
C SER A 157 -6.83 6.51 -5.74
N LEU A 158 -6.98 5.60 -6.68
CA LEU A 158 -6.77 5.88 -8.10
C LEU A 158 -8.09 6.38 -8.69
N ALA A 159 -8.01 7.35 -9.61
CA ALA A 159 -9.18 7.89 -10.28
C ALA A 159 -10.00 6.77 -10.95
N ARG A 160 -11.32 6.87 -10.84
CA ARG A 160 -12.29 6.03 -11.53
C ARG A 160 -12.93 6.82 -12.65
N ARG A 161 -13.57 6.12 -13.59
CA ARG A 161 -14.30 6.73 -14.70
C ARG A 161 -15.60 5.99 -14.95
N VAL A 162 -16.71 6.72 -15.09
CA VAL A 162 -18.00 6.08 -15.40
C VAL A 162 -17.98 5.55 -16.84
N ASN A 163 -18.33 4.27 -17.01
CA ASN A 163 -18.24 3.57 -18.30
C ASN A 163 -19.45 3.82 -19.22
N LYS A 164 -20.50 4.44 -18.70
CA LYS A 164 -21.71 4.87 -19.41
C LYS A 164 -22.33 6.05 -18.66
N ASP A 165 -23.26 6.72 -19.31
CA ASP A 165 -24.11 7.72 -18.67
C ASP A 165 -24.77 7.12 -17.42
N THR A 166 -24.57 7.77 -16.28
CA THR A 166 -24.90 7.23 -14.97
C THR A 166 -25.67 8.26 -14.16
N LYS A 167 -26.87 7.89 -13.68
CA LYS A 167 -27.52 8.64 -12.60
C LYS A 167 -26.95 8.17 -11.26
N PHE A 168 -26.46 9.10 -10.46
CA PHE A 168 -25.93 8.82 -9.12
C PHE A 168 -26.48 9.85 -8.14
N ARG A 169 -27.27 9.37 -7.16
CA ARG A 169 -28.17 10.23 -6.37
C ARG A 169 -29.02 11.09 -7.32
N ASP A 170 -29.10 12.39 -7.06
CA ASP A 170 -29.87 13.34 -7.88
C ASP A 170 -29.06 13.90 -9.07
N PHE A 171 -27.85 13.40 -9.31
CA PHE A 171 -26.95 13.89 -10.36
C PHE A 171 -26.89 12.97 -11.58
N PHE A 172 -26.64 13.58 -12.75
CA PHE A 172 -26.31 12.88 -13.98
C PHE A 172 -24.82 13.02 -14.29
N LEU A 173 -24.13 11.90 -14.46
CA LEU A 173 -22.72 11.83 -14.83
C LEU A 173 -22.61 11.28 -16.25
N PRO A 174 -22.18 12.09 -17.23
CA PRO A 174 -21.92 11.63 -18.59
C PRO A 174 -20.84 10.53 -18.63
N LYS A 175 -20.94 9.60 -19.58
CA LYS A 175 -19.90 8.60 -19.88
C LYS A 175 -18.53 9.28 -19.98
N GLY A 176 -17.55 8.72 -19.30
CA GLY A 176 -16.19 9.27 -19.31
C GLY A 176 -15.89 10.26 -18.18
N THR A 177 -16.88 10.66 -17.39
CA THR A 177 -16.67 11.50 -16.20
C THR A 177 -15.73 10.81 -15.20
N GLU A 178 -14.67 11.52 -14.80
CA GLU A 178 -13.73 11.06 -13.78
C GLU A 178 -14.30 11.26 -12.38
N VAL A 179 -13.98 10.32 -11.49
CA VAL A 179 -14.45 10.29 -10.11
C VAL A 179 -13.27 9.95 -9.21
N PHE A 180 -13.02 10.79 -8.20
CA PHE A 180 -11.99 10.58 -7.19
C PHE A 180 -12.63 10.06 -5.90
N PRO A 181 -12.48 8.77 -5.56
CA PRO A 181 -12.94 8.23 -4.29
C PRO A 181 -12.03 8.71 -3.15
N MET A 182 -12.54 9.62 -2.32
CA MET A 182 -11.78 10.21 -1.20
C MET A 182 -11.65 9.22 -0.03
N LEU A 183 -10.85 8.16 -0.17
CA LEU A 183 -10.66 7.11 0.84
C LEU A 183 -10.27 7.68 2.22
N GLY A 184 -9.44 8.72 2.24
CA GLY A 184 -9.04 9.39 3.47
C GLY A 184 -10.20 10.02 4.24
N SER A 185 -11.29 10.41 3.57
CA SER A 185 -12.50 10.88 4.23
C SER A 185 -13.26 9.73 4.91
N VAL A 186 -13.25 8.54 4.30
CA VAL A 186 -13.89 7.34 4.84
C VAL A 186 -13.10 6.80 6.04
N LEU A 187 -11.78 6.71 5.92
CA LEU A 187 -10.87 6.27 6.99
C LEU A 187 -10.86 7.21 8.21
N LYS A 188 -11.43 8.41 8.06
CA LYS A 188 -11.56 9.43 9.12
C LYS A 188 -13.01 9.82 9.37
N ASP A 189 -13.98 9.02 8.93
CA ASP A 189 -15.40 9.32 9.14
C ASP A 189 -15.74 9.22 10.64
N PRO A 190 -16.15 10.33 11.29
CA PRO A 190 -16.45 10.35 12.73
C PRO A 190 -17.66 9.48 13.11
N LYS A 191 -18.47 9.03 12.15
CA LYS A 191 -19.56 8.08 12.40
C LYS A 191 -19.04 6.66 12.66
N PHE A 192 -17.87 6.33 12.13
CA PHE A 192 -17.27 5.00 12.23
C PHE A 192 -16.12 4.96 13.24
N PHE A 193 -15.44 6.08 13.47
CA PHE A 193 -14.28 6.18 14.37
C PHE A 193 -14.49 7.33 15.35
N SER A 194 -14.44 7.05 16.66
CA SER A 194 -14.73 8.03 17.70
C SER A 194 -13.73 9.18 17.77
N ASN A 195 -12.43 8.89 17.59
CA ASN A 195 -11.36 9.89 17.56
C ASN A 195 -10.56 9.75 16.25
N PRO A 196 -11.14 10.13 15.10
CA PRO A 196 -10.61 9.76 13.78
C PRO A 196 -9.25 10.37 13.45
N GLN A 197 -8.82 11.41 14.18
CA GLN A 197 -7.51 12.04 13.99
C GLN A 197 -6.41 11.42 14.86
N ASP A 198 -6.77 10.58 15.83
CA ASP A 198 -5.80 9.97 16.75
C ASP A 198 -5.43 8.58 16.27
N PHE A 199 -4.21 8.15 16.57
CA PHE A 199 -3.81 6.76 16.43
C PHE A 199 -4.28 5.97 17.66
N ASN A 200 -5.28 5.12 17.48
CA ASN A 200 -5.86 4.33 18.57
C ASN A 200 -6.31 2.94 18.08
N PRO A 201 -5.59 1.85 18.40
CA PRO A 201 -5.98 0.49 18.02
C PRO A 201 -7.37 0.07 18.51
N GLN A 202 -7.93 0.73 19.53
CA GLN A 202 -9.30 0.47 20.00
C GLN A 202 -10.37 0.75 18.94
N HIS A 203 -10.06 1.51 17.88
CA HIS A 203 -10.95 1.66 16.71
C HIS A 203 -11.30 0.32 16.05
N PHE A 204 -10.44 -0.70 16.21
CA PHE A 204 -10.59 -2.02 15.62
C PHE A 204 -10.72 -3.13 16.67
N LEU A 205 -11.12 -2.78 17.89
CA LEU A 205 -11.40 -3.74 18.96
C LEU A 205 -12.82 -3.57 19.47
N ASP A 206 -13.44 -4.68 19.88
CA ASP A 206 -14.69 -4.65 20.64
C ASP A 206 -14.44 -4.54 22.15
N GLU A 207 -15.50 -4.48 22.95
CA GLU A 207 -15.44 -4.37 24.42
C GLU A 207 -14.73 -5.57 25.09
N LYS A 208 -14.59 -6.70 24.39
CA LYS A 208 -13.90 -7.91 24.85
C LYS A 208 -12.46 -7.98 24.35
N GLY A 209 -11.97 -6.93 23.68
CA GLY A 209 -10.65 -6.90 23.07
C GLY A 209 -10.49 -7.85 21.87
N GLN A 210 -11.59 -8.27 21.24
CA GLN A 210 -11.54 -9.04 20.00
C GLN A 210 -11.49 -8.10 18.79
N PHE A 211 -10.86 -8.58 17.72
CA PHE A 211 -10.75 -7.79 16.49
C PHE A 211 -12.13 -7.51 15.89
N LYS A 212 -12.41 -6.23 15.63
CA LYS A 212 -13.65 -5.73 15.06
C LYS A 212 -13.38 -5.08 13.71
N LYS A 213 -14.04 -5.59 12.66
CA LYS A 213 -14.02 -4.98 11.32
C LYS A 213 -14.87 -3.70 11.30
N SER A 214 -14.50 -2.77 10.42
CA SER A 214 -15.26 -1.56 10.12
C SER A 214 -15.47 -1.45 8.63
N ASP A 215 -16.70 -1.15 8.19
CA ASP A 215 -17.02 -0.92 6.77
C ASP A 215 -16.29 0.33 6.21
N ALA A 216 -15.87 1.23 7.09
CA ALA A 216 -15.06 2.38 6.75
C ALA A 216 -13.56 2.07 6.58
N PHE A 217 -13.13 0.83 6.85
CA PHE A 217 -11.75 0.40 6.61
C PHE A 217 -11.54 0.04 5.14
N VAL A 218 -11.22 1.05 4.33
CA VAL A 218 -11.07 0.93 2.87
C VAL A 218 -9.70 1.38 2.32
N PRO A 219 -8.55 1.09 2.96
CA PRO A 219 -7.25 1.53 2.44
C PRO A 219 -6.91 0.89 1.08
N PHE A 220 -7.53 -0.24 0.76
CA PHE A 220 -7.37 -0.98 -0.50
C PHE A 220 -8.45 -0.65 -1.55
N SER A 221 -9.24 0.41 -1.32
CA SER A 221 -10.44 0.74 -2.09
C SER A 221 -11.50 -0.38 -2.06
N ILE A 222 -12.65 -0.14 -2.68
CA ILE A 222 -13.74 -1.12 -2.86
C ILE A 222 -14.21 -1.19 -4.31
N GLY A 223 -15.04 -2.20 -4.60
CA GLY A 223 -15.67 -2.43 -5.91
C GLY A 223 -14.76 -3.11 -6.93
N LYS A 224 -15.17 -3.11 -8.21
CA LYS A 224 -14.56 -3.92 -9.29
C LYS A 224 -13.08 -3.66 -9.61
N ARG A 225 -12.52 -2.55 -9.13
CA ARG A 225 -11.12 -2.13 -9.34
C ARG A 225 -10.47 -1.84 -7.99
N ASN A 226 -10.82 -2.61 -6.96
CA ASN A 226 -10.11 -2.61 -5.69
C ASN A 226 -8.69 -3.19 -5.87
N CYS A 227 -7.86 -3.06 -4.84
CA CYS A 227 -6.52 -3.62 -4.86
C CYS A 227 -6.58 -5.15 -4.84
N PHE A 228 -6.25 -5.80 -5.96
CA PHE A 228 -6.14 -7.26 -5.99
C PHE A 228 -4.91 -7.79 -5.23
N GLY A 229 -3.93 -6.93 -4.94
CA GLY A 229 -2.78 -7.22 -4.10
C GLY A 229 -3.06 -7.18 -2.58
N GLU A 230 -4.30 -6.92 -2.15
CA GLU A 230 -4.65 -6.81 -0.73
C GLU A 230 -4.24 -8.03 0.09
N GLY A 231 -4.42 -9.25 -0.44
CA GLY A 231 -4.05 -10.48 0.25
C GLY A 231 -2.54 -10.56 0.54
N LEU A 232 -1.72 -10.25 -0.48
CA LEU A 232 -0.26 -10.21 -0.35
C LEU A 232 0.17 -9.12 0.64
N ALA A 233 -0.34 -7.89 0.49
CA ALA A 233 0.00 -6.77 1.35
C ALA A 233 -0.36 -7.03 2.82
N ARG A 234 -1.54 -7.60 3.12
CA ARG A 234 -1.93 -7.96 4.49
C ARG A 234 -0.99 -9.01 5.10
N MET A 235 -0.57 -9.99 4.30
CA MET A 235 0.38 -11.01 4.73
C MET A 235 1.76 -10.41 5.01
N GLU A 236 2.27 -9.57 4.10
CA GLU A 236 3.54 -8.86 4.28
C GLU A 236 3.53 -7.98 5.54
N LEU A 237 2.51 -7.12 5.70
CA LEU A 237 2.40 -6.26 6.88
C LEU A 237 2.40 -7.07 8.17
N PHE A 238 1.59 -8.12 8.24
CA PHE A 238 1.53 -8.97 9.43
C PHE A 238 2.87 -9.64 9.71
N LEU A 239 3.46 -10.32 8.73
CA LEU A 239 4.70 -11.06 8.94
C LEU A 239 5.89 -10.12 9.23
N PHE A 240 6.02 -9.01 8.52
CA PHE A 240 7.11 -8.06 8.76
C PHE A 240 6.99 -7.38 10.12
N PHE A 241 5.83 -6.81 10.46
CA PHE A 241 5.65 -6.20 11.79
C PHE A 241 5.88 -7.22 12.91
N THR A 242 5.23 -8.38 12.84
CA THR A 242 5.31 -9.39 13.90
C THR A 242 6.72 -9.93 14.05
N THR A 243 7.42 -10.24 12.95
CA THR A 243 8.79 -10.79 13.01
C THR A 243 9.77 -9.75 13.54
N ILE A 244 9.66 -8.50 13.11
CA ILE A 244 10.54 -7.44 13.58
C ILE A 244 10.30 -7.16 15.07
N MET A 245 9.04 -7.03 15.50
CA MET A 245 8.68 -6.77 16.90
C MET A 245 8.96 -7.97 17.82
N GLN A 246 8.93 -9.20 17.31
CA GLN A 246 9.37 -10.37 18.07
C GLN A 246 10.85 -10.25 18.49
N ASN A 247 11.69 -9.71 17.62
CA ASN A 247 13.15 -9.70 17.80
C ASN A 247 13.68 -8.38 18.38
N PHE A 248 12.97 -7.28 18.20
CA PHE A 248 13.47 -5.95 18.54
C PHE A 248 12.44 -5.09 19.25
N ARG A 249 12.93 -4.23 20.14
CA ARG A 249 12.22 -3.06 20.67
C ARG A 249 12.79 -1.80 20.03
N PHE A 250 11.97 -0.78 19.87
CA PHE A 250 12.32 0.41 19.11
C PHE A 250 12.80 1.54 20.02
N LYS A 251 13.85 2.25 19.59
CA LYS A 251 14.32 3.45 20.27
C LYS A 251 14.41 4.61 19.28
N SER A 252 13.68 5.68 19.59
CA SER A 252 13.79 6.95 18.90
C SER A 252 14.95 7.78 19.48
N PRO A 253 15.67 8.58 18.67
CA PRO A 253 16.64 9.55 19.19
C PRO A 253 15.97 10.73 19.92
N GLN A 254 14.65 10.89 19.81
CA GLN A 254 13.87 11.94 20.46
C GLN A 254 12.83 11.34 21.42
N SER A 255 12.28 12.16 22.31
CA SER A 255 11.23 11.72 23.23
C SER A 255 9.93 11.42 22.46
N PRO A 256 9.13 10.39 22.83
CA PRO A 256 7.86 10.09 22.17
C PRO A 256 6.94 11.29 22.04
N LYS A 257 6.88 12.17 23.05
CA LYS A 257 6.06 13.40 23.01
C LYS A 257 6.42 14.33 21.85
N ASP A 258 7.69 14.36 21.42
CA ASP A 258 8.22 15.24 20.39
C ASP A 258 8.19 14.62 18.99
N ILE A 259 7.86 13.33 18.87
CA ILE A 259 7.70 12.66 17.58
C ILE A 259 6.50 13.27 16.83
N ASP A 260 6.76 13.90 15.70
CA ASP A 260 5.75 14.44 14.80
C ASP A 260 5.30 13.35 13.81
N VAL A 261 4.06 12.87 13.99
CA VAL A 261 3.42 11.87 13.15
C VAL A 261 2.58 12.48 12.02
N SER A 262 2.58 13.81 11.85
CA SER A 262 1.96 14.46 10.70
C SER A 262 2.70 14.10 9.41
N PRO A 263 1.99 13.98 8.28
CA PRO A 263 2.64 13.66 7.01
C PRO A 263 3.51 14.81 6.54
N LYS A 264 4.68 14.48 5.97
CA LYS A 264 5.53 15.45 5.27
C LYS A 264 4.86 15.94 3.99
N HIS A 265 4.21 15.01 3.28
CA HIS A 265 3.55 15.24 2.01
C HIS A 265 2.23 14.48 1.97
N VAL A 266 1.19 15.12 1.43
CA VAL A 266 -0.10 14.51 1.13
C VAL A 266 -0.46 14.88 -0.29
N GLY A 267 -0.35 13.92 -1.20
CA GLY A 267 -0.65 14.10 -2.62
C GLY A 267 -1.38 12.86 -3.13
N PHE A 268 -0.87 12.32 -4.25
CA PHE A 268 -1.16 10.95 -4.67
C PHE A 268 -1.01 9.94 -3.52
N ALA A 269 0.04 10.12 -2.71
CA ALA A 269 0.27 9.34 -1.51
C ALA A 269 0.50 10.22 -0.27
N THR A 270 0.26 9.65 0.90
CA THR A 270 0.62 10.21 2.21
C THR A 270 2.01 9.70 2.60
N ILE A 271 2.98 10.59 2.72
CA ILE A 271 4.38 10.26 3.02
C ILE A 271 4.74 10.75 4.43
N PRO A 272 5.21 9.87 5.34
CA PRO A 272 5.64 10.28 6.67
C PRO A 272 6.88 11.17 6.60
N ARG A 273 7.15 11.92 7.68
CA ARG A 273 8.41 12.65 7.83
C ARG A 273 9.60 11.71 7.85
N ASN A 274 10.76 12.23 7.46
CA ASN A 274 12.02 11.52 7.63
C ASN A 274 12.28 11.37 9.14
N TYR A 275 12.71 10.19 9.56
CA TYR A 275 13.11 9.92 10.93
C TYR A 275 14.21 8.86 10.95
N THR A 276 14.87 8.72 12.09
CA THR A 276 15.83 7.64 12.37
C THR A 276 15.38 6.89 13.62
N MET A 277 15.81 5.64 13.74
CA MET A 277 15.49 4.78 14.89
C MET A 277 16.61 3.75 15.09
N SER A 278 16.67 3.18 16.30
CA SER A 278 17.50 2.03 16.61
C SER A 278 16.63 0.80 16.90
N PHE A 279 17.06 -0.35 16.40
CA PHE A 279 16.49 -1.66 16.71
C PHE A 279 17.32 -2.27 17.83
N LEU A 280 16.74 -2.38 19.03
CA LEU A 280 17.42 -2.97 20.18
C LEU A 280 16.93 -4.42 20.34
N PRO A 281 17.82 -5.43 20.33
CA PRO A 281 17.42 -6.83 20.51
C PRO A 281 16.61 -7.06 21.80
N ARG A 282 15.68 -8.02 21.76
CA ARG A 282 14.80 -8.46 22.86
C ARG A 282 15.17 -9.83 23.44
#